data_AF-A0A6G1TX44-F1
#
_entry.id   AF-A0A6G1TX44-F1
#
_cell.length_a   1.000
_cell.length_b   1.000
_cell.length_c   1.000
_cell.angle_alpha   90.00
_cell.angle_beta   90.00
_cell.angle_gamma   90.00
#
_symmetry.space_group_name_H-M   'P 1'
#
loop_
_entity.id
_entity.type
_entity.pdbx_description
1 polymer ?
#
loop_
_entity_poly.entity_id
_entity_poly.type
_entity_poly.pdbx_seq_one_letter_code
_entity_poly.pdbx_strand_id
1 'polypeptide(L)' 'MKLNIEQKRTLYEEGYKFCFDVIKLIIGGVILTGIMQDSIDRTSLYGWGLFFIFLLGVLGVYLIIKAKNKKK' A
#
# COMPACT_ATOMS: atom_id res chain seq x y z
N MET A 1 7.65 -24.46 -11.59
CA MET A 1 6.41 -24.68 -10.81
C MET A 1 5.28 -23.86 -11.46
N LYS A 2 4.32 -24.50 -12.15
CA LYS A 2 3.15 -23.81 -12.72
C LYS A 2 2.19 -23.50 -11.56
N LEU A 3 2.14 -22.22 -11.15
CA LEU A 3 1.27 -21.78 -10.06
C LEU A 3 -0.20 -21.94 -10.48
N ASN A 4 -0.96 -22.73 -9.70
CA ASN A 4 -2.39 -22.96 -9.94
C ASN A 4 -3.17 -21.64 -9.83
N ILE A 5 -4.29 -21.53 -10.54
CA ILE A 5 -5.10 -20.30 -10.67
C ILE A 5 -5.61 -19.84 -9.30
N GLU A 6 -5.88 -20.78 -8.39
CA GLU A 6 -6.26 -20.51 -7.00
C GLU A 6 -5.10 -19.92 -6.19
N GLN A 7 -3.90 -20.49 -6.26
CA GLN A 7 -2.73 -19.98 -5.55
C GLN A 7 -2.36 -18.57 -5.99
N LYS A 8 -2.52 -18.24 -7.28
CA LYS A 8 -2.39 -16.85 -7.75
C LYS A 8 -3.38 -15.94 -7.03
N ARG A 9 -4.65 -16.32 -6.98
CA ARG A 9 -5.71 -15.51 -6.35
C ARG A 9 -5.39 -15.25 -4.88
N THR A 10 -4.99 -16.27 -4.13
CA THR A 10 -4.58 -16.14 -2.74
C THR A 10 -3.37 -15.21 -2.58
N LEU A 11 -2.38 -15.31 -3.47
CA LEU A 11 -1.19 -14.43 -3.44
C LEU A 11 -1.56 -12.95 -3.66
N TYR A 12 -2.54 -12.66 -4.52
CA TYR A 12 -3.03 -11.30 -4.71
C TYR A 12 -3.91 -10.82 -3.54
N GLU A 13 -4.65 -11.74 -2.90
CA GLU A 13 -5.39 -11.46 -1.67
C GLU A 13 -4.44 -11.09 -0.52
N GLU A 14 -3.38 -11.86 -0.32
CA GLU A 14 -2.35 -11.54 0.67
C GLU A 14 -1.60 -10.26 0.30
N GLY A 15 -1.31 -10.04 -0.98
CA GLY A 15 -0.62 -8.85 -1.48
C GLY A 15 -1.40 -7.54 -1.26
N TYR A 16 -2.72 -7.52 -1.49
CA TYR A 16 -3.51 -6.32 -1.19
C TYR A 16 -3.59 -6.11 0.32
N LYS A 17 -3.73 -7.18 1.10
CA LYS A 17 -3.84 -7.11 2.56
C LYS A 17 -2.56 -6.54 3.17
N PHE A 18 -1.41 -6.96 2.65
CA PHE A 18 -0.10 -6.39 2.99
C PHE A 18 0.01 -4.91 2.61
N CYS A 19 -0.35 -4.52 1.37
CA CYS A 19 -0.33 -3.11 0.97
C CYS A 19 -1.22 -2.24 1.86
N PHE A 20 -2.40 -2.74 2.22
CA PHE A 20 -3.32 -2.02 3.10
C PHE A 20 -2.79 -1.87 4.52
N ASP A 21 -2.07 -2.87 5.03
CA ASP A 21 -1.41 -2.81 6.32
C ASP A 21 -0.28 -1.77 6.34
N VAL A 22 0.53 -1.71 5.28
CA VAL A 22 1.57 -0.68 5.13
C VAL A 22 0.95 0.72 5.01
N ILE A 23 -0.16 0.89 4.29
CA ILE A 23 -0.89 2.16 4.23
C ILE A 23 -1.33 2.60 5.63
N LYS A 24 -1.91 1.69 6.41
CA LYS A 24 -2.30 2.00 7.81
C LYS A 24 -1.10 2.36 8.67
N LEU A 25 0.03 1.68 8.48
CA LEU A 25 1.27 1.98 9.20
C LEU A 25 1.78 3.39 8.87
N ILE A 26 1.74 3.80 7.60
CA ILE A 26 2.12 5.15 7.17
C ILE A 26 1.19 6.19 7.79
N ILE A 27 -0.13 5.96 7.76
CA ILE A 27 -1.11 6.87 8.39
C ILE A 27 -0.82 7.00 9.90
N GLY A 28 -0.59 5.89 10.59
CA GLY A 28 -0.24 5.88 12.00
C GLY A 28 1.06 6.65 12.29
N GLY A 29 2.09 6.46 11.46
CA GLY A 29 3.36 7.18 11.57
C GLY A 29 3.22 8.69 11.37
N VAL A 30 2.48 9.12 10.34
CA VAL A 30 2.24 10.55 10.07
C VAL A 30 1.48 11.21 11.23
N ILE A 31 0.45 10.55 11.77
CA ILE A 31 -0.30 11.06 12.92
C ILE A 31 0.60 11.12 14.17
N LEU A 32 1.39 10.07 14.42
CA LEU A 32 2.27 9.99 15.58
C LEU A 32 3.35 11.09 15.56
N THR A 33 4.03 11.28 14.43
CA THR A 33 5.00 12.38 14.23
C THR A 33 4.32 13.76 14.37
N GLY A 34 3.07 13.89 13.92
CA GLY A 34 2.29 15.11 14.12
C GLY A 34 2.00 15.42 15.60
N ILE A 35 1.74 14.40 16.42
CA ILE A 35 1.52 14.55 17.87
C ILE A 35 2.83 14.84 18.60
N MET A 36 3.93 14.21 18.18
CA MET A 36 5.25 14.36 18.80
C MET A 36 5.82 15.78 18.69
N GLN A 37 5.18 16.69 17.93
CA GLN A 37 5.65 18.07 17.69
C GLN A 37 7.13 18.11 17.31
N ASP A 38 7.58 17.08 16.60
CA ASP A 38 8.90 17.10 16.01
C ASP A 38 8.98 18.34 15.11
N SER A 39 10.13 19.00 15.10
CA SER A 39 10.40 20.25 14.35
C SER A 39 10.35 20.07 12.81
N ILE A 40 9.68 19.03 12.34
CA ILE A 40 9.46 18.69 10.95
C ILE A 40 8.25 19.48 10.44
N ASP A 41 8.43 20.08 9.26
CA ASP A 41 7.39 20.84 8.60
C ASP A 41 6.16 19.96 8.31
N ARG A 42 5.05 20.26 8.99
CA ARG A 42 3.80 19.48 8.90
C ARG A 42 3.32 19.36 7.46
N THR A 43 3.53 20.39 6.66
CA THR A 43 3.13 20.44 5.25
C THR A 43 3.86 19.37 4.44
N SER A 44 5.17 19.25 4.66
CA SER A 44 6.00 18.24 4.01
C SER A 44 5.63 16.84 4.49
N LEU A 45 5.40 16.67 5.80
CA LEU A 45 5.04 15.40 6.40
C LEU A 45 3.72 14.83 5.82
N TYR A 46 2.67 15.64 5.77
CA TYR A 46 1.40 15.24 5.16
C TYR A 46 1.54 15.02 3.65
N GLY A 47 2.28 15.88 2.95
CA GLY A 47 2.51 15.74 1.51
C GLY A 47 3.17 14.41 1.14
N TRP A 48 4.28 14.07 1.81
CA TRP A 48 4.98 12.80 1.61
C TRP A 48 4.15 11.60 2.04
N GLY A 49 3.43 11.70 3.17
CA GLY A 49 2.53 10.65 3.63
C GLY A 49 1.43 10.33 2.62
N LEU A 50 0.75 11.36 2.11
CA LEU A 50 -0.33 11.21 1.12
C LEU A 50 0.20 10.69 -0.21
N PHE A 51 1.39 11.15 -0.63
CA PHE A 51 2.07 10.66 -1.83
C PHE A 51 2.37 9.16 -1.75
N PHE A 52 2.96 8.70 -0.65
CA PHE A 52 3.27 7.28 -0.46
C PHE A 52 2.00 6.42 -0.38
N ILE A 53 0.96 6.88 0.31
CA ILE A 53 -0.32 6.16 0.39
C ILE A 53 -0.93 5.99 -1.01
N PHE A 54 -0.95 7.06 -1.82
CA PHE A 54 -1.46 7.01 -3.17
C PHE A 54 -0.64 6.07 -4.06
N LEU A 55 0.70 6.14 -3.96
CA LEU A 55 1.61 5.32 -4.74
C LEU A 55 1.46 3.83 -4.40
N LEU A 56 1.36 3.48 -3.10
CA LEU A 56 1.10 2.10 -2.65
C LEU A 56 -0.30 1.61 -3.05
N GLY A 57 -1.30 2.47 -2.97
CA GLY A 57 -2.67 2.16 -3.38
C GLY A 57 -2.75 1.83 -4.88
N VAL A 58 -2.11 2.64 -5.73
CA VAL A 58 -2.03 2.39 -7.18
C VAL A 58 -1.23 1.12 -7.47
N LEU A 59 -0.12 0.87 -6.78
CA LEU A 59 0.64 -0.38 -6.90
C LEU A 59 -0.17 -1.61 -6.52
N GLY A 60 -0.95 -1.54 -5.43
CA GLY A 60 -1.85 -2.59 -4.99
C GLY A 60 -2.93 -2.89 -6.04
N VAL A 61 -3.59 -1.85 -6.57
CA VAL A 61 -4.59 -2.00 -7.63
C VAL A 61 -3.97 -2.52 -8.93
N TYR A 62 -2.78 -2.04 -9.29
CA TYR A 62 -2.05 -2.50 -10.47
C TYR A 62 -1.68 -3.98 -10.37
N LEU A 63 -1.24 -4.45 -9.20
CA LEU A 63 -1.00 -5.88 -8.92
C LEU A 63 -2.26 -6.71 -9.13
N ILE A 64 -3.42 -6.24 -8.66
CA ILE A 64 -4.72 -6.90 -8.83
C ILE A 64 -5.15 -6.92 -10.31
N ILE A 65 -4.97 -5.84 -11.05
CA ILE A 65 -5.32 -5.80 -12.48
C ILE A 65 -4.42 -6.75 -13.28
N LYS A 66 -3.10 -6.74 -13.00
CA LYS A 66 -2.13 -7.62 -13.66
C LYS A 66 -2.37 -9.09 -13.32
N ALA A 67 -2.83 -9.39 -12.10
CA ALA A 67 -3.34 -10.71 -11.71
C ALA A 67 -4.42 -11.22 -12.65
N LYS A 68 -5.39 -10.34 -12.90
CA LYS A 68 -6.60 -10.65 -13.65
C LYS A 68 -6.31 -10.80 -15.14
N ASN A 69 -5.39 -9.99 -15.69
CA ASN A 69 -5.01 -10.04 -17.10
C ASN A 69 -4.18 -11.28 -17.49
N LYS A 70 -3.50 -11.96 -16.56
CA LYS A 70 -2.81 -13.23 -16.84
C LYS A 70 -3.75 -14.43 -17.10
N LYS A 71 -5.08 -14.23 -17.08
CA LYS A 71 -6.09 -15.24 -17.43
C LYS A 71 -6.45 -15.27 -18.92
N LYS A 72 -5.96 -14.35 -19.76
CA LYS A 72 -6.22 -14.36 -21.20
C LYS A 72 -5.05 -14.98 -21.97
#